data_AF-A0A517IBB9-F1
#
_entry.id   AF-A0A517IBB9-F1
#
_cell.length_a   1.000
_cell.length_b   1.000
_cell.length_c   1.000
_cell.angle_alpha   90.00
_cell.angle_beta   90.00
_cell.angle_gamma   90.00
#
_symmetry.space_group_name_H-M   'P 1'
#
loop_
_entity.id
_entity.type
_entity.pdbx_description
1 polymer ?
#
loop_
_entity_poly.entity_id
_entity_poly.type
_entity_poly.pdbx_seq_one_letter_code
_entity_poly.pdbx_strand_id
1 'polypeptide(L)'
;MNCLTQRHLIAYMEERLSPVNKRNVESHLDHCTHCQHQLEHWIDELHQTEETMWEDSLSANMDQKIIQMLSPHPVRVLTPVIPSHQPPAWKQRSITIMKRMTLAAAALTVVVSGGMLVSPTFASYVNAAFTNSPIGKADPVAPVSNSILQNSGDSGIELAAKKGFAQTVNVRATDQGITFEVNEVMADPLRISIAAIVKDKNGKPMDSFLTEMIRRDNKEQVITIKDKQGNVLKPIEASTNEDPNEDWHNVMHTDTGYMSLDRELRSYFADFNEIPDELIVEFNIKQLDDIKGNWKLSVPVDMKKAKAATKTHEINKTYTTPQGLKLDVKQMTFAPSGVEMIIDRSTTDNQRKEYSYELVNEKGTVIAAWDSKTVIRKASKQSNVIPYLKWDHTRSTKNGTRDFHYFQPIDESQSLTFKLGSVYTEETAALNAKLDTDRLEKKESIAVDDQGDQFTFKKYQKDPNAVVDVEGYDGVHRVNDDGSTTKLEGYHLSFEGKLDPDTAAMTPFEYWTISDETGKKYVDVDYYIHKTEYENGRAILESTIFLENLTTLPKQLIISSEKRMVEHKNVEWEVPIYTGK
;
A
#
# COMPACT_ATOMS: atom_id res chain seq x y z
N MET A 1 -17.41 -32.75 9.18
CA MET A 1 -16.37 -31.83 9.68
C MET A 1 -16.67 -31.53 11.14
N ASN A 2 -15.64 -31.32 11.96
CA ASN A 2 -15.83 -30.85 13.34
C ASN A 2 -16.44 -29.44 13.31
N CYS A 3 -17.24 -29.07 14.32
CA CYS A 3 -17.78 -27.71 14.45
C CYS A 3 -16.66 -26.69 14.58
N LEU A 4 -16.90 -25.46 14.12
CA LEU A 4 -15.99 -24.33 14.32
C LEU A 4 -15.81 -24.08 15.82
N THR A 5 -14.58 -23.78 16.22
CA THR A 5 -14.33 -23.34 17.60
C THR A 5 -14.75 -21.88 17.74
N GLN A 6 -15.08 -21.45 18.97
CA GLN A 6 -15.40 -20.06 19.27
C GLN A 6 -14.34 -19.11 18.67
N ARG A 7 -13.05 -19.48 18.77
CA ARG A 7 -11.92 -18.73 18.21
C ARG A 7 -11.97 -18.52 16.69
N HIS A 8 -12.50 -19.49 15.92
CA HIS A 8 -12.70 -19.31 14.47
C HIS A 8 -13.80 -18.30 14.17
N LEU A 9 -14.88 -18.29 14.97
CA LEU A 9 -15.96 -17.31 14.86
C LEU A 9 -15.47 -15.91 15.23
N ILE A 10 -14.60 -15.79 16.24
CA ILE A 10 -13.93 -14.53 16.63
C ILE A 10 -13.08 -13.98 15.50
N ALA A 11 -12.18 -14.79 14.97
CA ALA A 11 -11.30 -14.36 13.89
C ALA A 11 -12.07 -14.00 12.61
N TYR A 12 -13.20 -14.66 12.35
CA TYR A 12 -14.10 -14.32 11.24
C TYR A 12 -14.74 -12.94 11.41
N MET A 13 -15.31 -12.66 12.58
CA MET A 13 -15.94 -11.38 12.92
C MET A 13 -14.97 -10.19 12.91
N GLU A 14 -13.74 -10.39 13.38
CA GLU A 14 -12.73 -9.33 13.47
C GLU A 14 -11.89 -9.17 12.18
N GLU A 15 -12.31 -9.81 11.09
CA GLU A 15 -11.62 -9.83 9.79
C GLU A 15 -10.15 -10.28 9.86
N ARG A 16 -9.81 -11.16 10.82
CA ARG A 16 -8.45 -11.68 11.04
C ARG A 16 -8.16 -12.96 10.25
N LEU A 17 -9.11 -13.44 9.44
CA LEU A 17 -8.95 -14.63 8.61
C LEU A 17 -8.39 -14.28 7.21
N SER A 18 -7.52 -15.15 6.69
CA SER A 18 -7.08 -15.09 5.29
C SER A 18 -8.27 -15.28 4.33
N PRO A 19 -8.20 -14.83 3.07
CA PRO A 19 -9.30 -14.97 2.11
C PRO A 19 -9.74 -16.43 1.86
N VAL A 20 -8.84 -17.40 2.03
CA VAL A 20 -9.13 -18.83 1.92
C VAL A 20 -9.84 -19.34 3.16
N ASN A 21 -9.36 -18.97 4.35
CA ASN A 21 -9.96 -19.39 5.63
C ASN A 21 -11.31 -18.72 5.87
N LYS A 22 -11.47 -17.47 5.44
CA LYS A 22 -12.77 -16.77 5.43
C LYS A 22 -13.77 -17.54 4.58
N ARG A 23 -13.41 -17.94 3.36
CA ARG A 23 -14.25 -18.79 2.49
C ARG A 23 -14.57 -20.15 3.10
N ASN A 24 -13.62 -20.77 3.80
CA ASN A 24 -13.84 -22.05 4.47
C ASN A 24 -14.80 -21.92 5.66
N VAL A 25 -14.67 -20.85 6.46
CA VAL A 25 -15.59 -20.55 7.56
C VAL A 25 -16.98 -20.17 7.03
N GLU A 26 -17.07 -19.35 5.98
CA GLU A 26 -18.34 -19.00 5.32
C GLU A 26 -19.02 -20.24 4.76
N SER A 27 -18.29 -21.09 4.02
CA SER A 27 -18.80 -22.36 3.50
C SER A 27 -19.26 -23.31 4.63
N HIS A 28 -18.60 -23.31 5.78
CA HIS A 28 -19.04 -24.07 6.94
C HIS A 28 -20.28 -23.47 7.60
N LEU A 29 -20.31 -22.15 7.80
CA LEU A 29 -21.44 -21.42 8.36
C LEU A 29 -22.69 -21.56 7.50
N ASP A 30 -22.56 -21.64 6.17
CA ASP A 30 -23.68 -21.90 5.24
C ASP A 30 -24.38 -23.25 5.51
N HIS A 31 -23.68 -24.21 6.13
CA HIS A 31 -24.13 -25.59 6.24
C HIS A 31 -24.18 -26.13 7.69
N CYS A 32 -23.82 -25.31 8.70
CA CYS A 32 -23.76 -25.75 10.10
C CYS A 32 -24.60 -24.85 11.03
N THR A 33 -25.84 -25.28 11.31
CA THR A 33 -26.78 -24.56 12.19
C THR A 33 -26.27 -24.37 13.63
N HIS A 34 -25.42 -25.28 14.13
CA HIS A 34 -24.82 -25.13 15.46
C HIS A 34 -23.84 -23.96 15.52
N CYS A 35 -23.00 -23.78 14.50
CA CYS A 35 -22.04 -22.68 14.43
C CYS A 35 -22.74 -21.35 14.10
N GLN A 36 -23.82 -21.37 13.30
CA GLN A 36 -24.67 -20.20 13.07
C GLN A 36 -25.24 -19.67 14.40
N HIS A 37 -25.85 -20.54 15.22
CA HIS A 37 -26.40 -20.13 16.51
C HIS A 37 -25.34 -19.67 17.52
N GLN A 38 -24.13 -20.24 17.51
CA GLN A 38 -23.03 -19.73 18.34
C GLN A 38 -22.58 -18.34 17.91
N LEU A 39 -22.54 -18.07 16.60
CA LEU A 39 -22.20 -16.75 16.06
C LEU A 39 -23.29 -15.72 16.39
N GLU A 40 -24.56 -16.07 16.21
CA GLU A 40 -25.72 -15.23 16.57
C GLU A 40 -25.70 -14.86 18.07
N HIS A 41 -25.55 -15.85 18.95
CA HIS A 41 -25.49 -15.61 20.39
C HIS A 41 -24.36 -14.64 20.77
N TRP A 42 -23.22 -14.73 20.08
CA TRP A 42 -22.06 -13.90 20.38
C TRP A 42 -22.19 -12.48 19.82
N ILE A 43 -22.86 -12.29 18.68
CA ILE A 43 -23.27 -10.98 18.16
C ILE A 43 -24.27 -10.31 19.14
N ASP A 44 -25.23 -11.08 19.65
CA ASP A 44 -26.22 -10.58 20.62
C ASP A 44 -25.56 -10.14 21.93
N GLU A 45 -24.51 -10.86 22.40
CA GLU A 45 -23.70 -10.44 23.55
C GLU A 45 -22.96 -9.12 23.29
N LEU A 46 -22.37 -8.96 22.09
CA LEU A 46 -21.66 -7.73 21.72
C LEU A 46 -22.59 -6.52 21.68
N HIS A 47 -23.80 -6.67 21.11
CA HIS A 47 -24.84 -5.63 21.10
C HIS A 47 -25.29 -5.24 22.51
N GLN A 48 -25.38 -6.18 23.46
CA GLN A 48 -25.71 -5.87 24.86
C GLN A 48 -24.61 -5.09 25.59
N THR A 49 -23.33 -5.33 25.25
CA THR A 49 -22.20 -4.50 25.73
C THR A 49 -22.18 -3.10 25.10
N GLU A 50 -22.65 -2.94 23.87
CA GLU A 50 -22.69 -1.65 23.19
C GLU A 50 -23.83 -0.75 23.69
N GLU A 51 -25.04 -1.31 23.92
CA GLU A 51 -26.16 -0.57 24.51
C GLU A 51 -25.86 -0.06 25.93
N THR A 52 -25.05 -0.77 26.71
CA THR A 52 -24.67 -0.36 28.07
C THR A 52 -23.49 0.61 28.13
N MET A 53 -22.71 0.77 27.04
CA MET A 53 -21.56 1.68 26.99
C MET A 53 -21.90 3.08 26.43
N TRP A 54 -23.07 3.25 25.80
CA TRP A 54 -23.39 4.46 25.03
C TRP A 54 -24.48 5.35 25.66
N GLU A 55 -25.03 5.01 26.83
CA GLU A 55 -26.02 5.88 27.49
C GLU A 55 -25.43 7.22 28.02
N ASP A 56 -24.10 7.36 28.11
CA ASP A 56 -23.48 8.51 28.81
C ASP A 56 -22.71 9.53 27.95
N SER A 57 -22.74 9.51 26.61
CA SER A 57 -21.93 10.48 25.84
C SER A 57 -22.48 11.09 24.55
N LEU A 58 -23.78 11.00 24.27
CA LEU A 58 -24.35 11.75 23.16
C LEU A 58 -24.92 13.08 23.66
N SER A 59 -24.30 14.19 23.25
CA SER A 59 -24.82 15.53 23.57
C SER A 59 -26.24 15.69 23.03
N ALA A 60 -27.14 16.30 23.81
CA ALA A 60 -28.59 16.42 23.53
C ALA A 60 -28.99 17.02 22.16
N ASN A 61 -28.02 17.53 21.38
CA ASN A 61 -28.24 18.21 20.11
C ASN A 61 -27.60 17.46 18.92
N MET A 62 -27.05 16.26 19.12
CA MET A 62 -26.39 15.48 18.06
C MET A 62 -27.38 15.06 16.97
N ASP A 63 -28.59 14.66 17.37
CA ASP A 63 -29.67 14.30 16.45
C ASP A 63 -30.06 15.46 15.53
N GLN A 64 -30.10 16.68 16.07
CA GLN A 64 -30.41 17.89 15.29
C GLN A 64 -29.29 18.23 14.30
N LYS A 65 -28.02 18.02 14.67
CA LYS A 65 -26.89 18.20 13.76
C LYS A 65 -26.90 17.19 12.63
N ILE A 66 -27.25 15.94 12.91
CA ILE A 66 -27.36 14.88 11.88
C ILE A 66 -28.52 15.20 10.93
N ILE A 67 -29.69 15.57 11.47
CA ILE A 67 -30.86 15.97 10.66
C ILE A 67 -30.56 17.19 9.78
N GLN A 68 -29.73 18.13 10.24
CA GLN A 68 -29.30 19.30 9.45
C GLN A 68 -28.25 18.99 8.38
N MET A 69 -27.49 17.91 8.51
CA MET A 69 -26.50 17.48 7.52
C MET A 69 -27.11 16.61 6.40
N LEU A 70 -28.34 16.15 6.57
CA LEU A 70 -29.07 15.44 5.53
C LEU A 70 -29.68 16.45 4.55
N SER A 71 -29.31 16.36 3.28
CA SER A 71 -29.89 17.18 2.20
C SER A 71 -31.40 16.94 2.11
N PRO A 72 -32.25 17.97 1.93
CA PRO A 72 -33.70 17.78 1.83
C PRO A 72 -34.02 17.04 0.52
N HIS A 73 -34.19 15.73 0.60
CA HIS A 73 -34.89 14.98 -0.44
C HIS A 73 -36.39 15.07 -0.15
N PRO A 74 -37.24 15.27 -1.18
CA PRO A 74 -38.67 15.21 -0.98
C PRO A 74 -39.03 13.77 -0.59
N VAL A 75 -39.33 13.57 0.70
CA VAL A 75 -39.91 12.33 1.20
C VAL A 75 -41.28 12.20 0.53
N ARG A 76 -41.36 11.39 -0.53
CA ARG A 76 -42.65 10.82 -0.93
C ARG A 76 -43.12 10.00 0.26
N VAL A 77 -44.17 10.49 0.91
CA VAL A 77 -44.89 9.79 1.97
C VAL A 77 -45.16 8.36 1.50
N LEU A 78 -44.42 7.40 2.05
CA LEU A 78 -44.72 5.99 1.88
C LEU A 78 -45.96 5.71 2.72
N THR A 79 -47.06 5.44 2.04
CA THR A 79 -48.28 4.91 2.65
C THR A 79 -47.94 3.60 3.39
N PRO A 80 -48.41 3.38 4.62
CA PRO A 80 -48.11 2.15 5.35
C PRO A 80 -48.78 0.97 4.66
N VAL A 81 -47.98 -0.03 4.25
CA VAL A 81 -48.47 -1.31 3.75
C VAL A 81 -48.64 -2.25 4.95
N ILE A 82 -49.88 -2.70 5.15
CA ILE A 82 -50.26 -3.74 6.12
C ILE A 82 -49.63 -5.08 5.68
N PRO A 83 -49.00 -5.85 6.57
CA PRO A 83 -48.41 -7.13 6.20
C PRO A 83 -49.50 -8.21 6.03
N SER A 84 -49.53 -8.85 4.86
CA SER A 84 -50.33 -10.04 4.60
C SER A 84 -49.41 -11.22 4.33
N HIS A 85 -49.37 -12.15 5.29
CA HIS A 85 -48.82 -13.49 5.12
C HIS A 85 -49.64 -14.30 4.10
N GLN A 86 -48.98 -14.94 3.12
CA GLN A 86 -49.01 -16.40 2.92
C GLN A 86 -48.11 -16.87 1.75
N PRO A 87 -47.57 -18.11 1.79
CA PRO A 87 -46.50 -18.58 0.89
C PRO A 87 -47.02 -19.60 -0.18
N PRO A 88 -46.19 -20.42 -0.86
CA PRO A 88 -45.84 -20.30 -2.29
C PRO A 88 -46.37 -21.45 -3.18
N ALA A 89 -46.38 -21.29 -4.51
CA ALA A 89 -46.58 -22.42 -5.45
C ALA A 89 -45.94 -22.22 -6.86
N TRP A 90 -44.72 -22.74 -6.99
CA TRP A 90 -44.11 -23.59 -8.05
C TRP A 90 -44.82 -23.85 -9.43
N LYS A 91 -44.03 -23.64 -10.51
CA LYS A 91 -43.99 -24.20 -11.91
C LYS A 91 -45.22 -24.00 -12.83
N GLN A 92 -45.14 -23.91 -14.17
CA GLN A 92 -44.14 -24.29 -15.18
C GLN A 92 -44.46 -23.62 -16.54
N ARG A 93 -43.42 -23.35 -17.33
CA ARG A 93 -43.28 -23.46 -18.81
C ARG A 93 -44.34 -22.85 -19.77
N SER A 94 -43.82 -21.95 -20.62
CA SER A 94 -43.59 -22.12 -22.07
C SER A 94 -44.10 -20.97 -22.96
N ILE A 95 -43.14 -20.40 -23.71
CA ILE A 95 -43.14 -19.97 -25.13
C ILE A 95 -44.51 -19.54 -25.70
N THR A 96 -44.61 -18.36 -26.32
CA THR A 96 -44.59 -18.17 -27.79
C THR A 96 -45.00 -16.73 -28.21
N ILE A 97 -44.38 -16.24 -29.30
CA ILE A 97 -44.94 -15.39 -30.40
C ILE A 97 -44.64 -13.87 -30.46
N MET A 98 -43.99 -13.55 -31.60
CA MET A 98 -43.99 -12.36 -32.46
C MET A 98 -43.15 -11.14 -32.08
N LYS A 99 -42.09 -10.88 -32.86
CA LYS A 99 -42.08 -10.21 -34.19
C LYS A 99 -42.54 -8.76 -34.10
N ARG A 100 -41.59 -7.85 -34.33
CA ARG A 100 -41.66 -6.70 -35.23
C ARG A 100 -40.32 -5.97 -35.19
N MET A 101 -39.55 -6.02 -36.27
CA MET A 101 -39.17 -4.81 -37.03
C MET A 101 -38.41 -5.23 -38.29
N THR A 102 -39.00 -4.81 -39.39
CA THR A 102 -38.63 -5.05 -40.78
C THR A 102 -37.62 -4.00 -41.23
N LEU A 103 -36.52 -4.48 -41.80
CA LEU A 103 -35.72 -3.97 -42.92
C LEU A 103 -35.92 -2.52 -43.40
N ALA A 104 -34.80 -1.79 -43.48
CA ALA A 104 -34.44 -1.01 -44.67
C ALA A 104 -32.91 -0.97 -44.81
N ALA A 105 -32.43 -1.54 -45.92
CA ALA A 105 -31.03 -1.58 -46.34
C ALA A 105 -30.92 -0.90 -47.72
N ALA A 106 -29.82 -0.17 -47.96
CA ALA A 106 -29.17 0.13 -49.25
C ALA A 106 -28.14 1.26 -49.02
N ALA A 107 -26.90 1.27 -49.51
CA ALA A 107 -26.24 0.44 -50.50
C ALA A 107 -24.70 0.62 -50.41
N LEU A 108 -23.94 -0.46 -50.62
CA LEU A 108 -22.98 -0.59 -51.73
C LEU A 108 -22.25 -1.94 -51.66
N THR A 109 -22.68 -2.83 -52.54
CA THR A 109 -22.02 -4.08 -52.98
C THR A 109 -20.87 -3.79 -53.93
N VAL A 110 -19.71 -4.44 -53.81
CA VAL A 110 -19.14 -5.34 -54.84
C VAL A 110 -18.20 -6.37 -54.20
N VAL A 111 -18.51 -7.61 -54.53
CA VAL A 111 -17.88 -8.91 -54.32
C VAL A 111 -16.38 -8.95 -54.70
N VAL A 112 -15.53 -9.40 -53.78
CA VAL A 112 -14.43 -10.33 -54.10
C VAL A 112 -14.67 -11.61 -53.32
N SER A 113 -15.26 -12.55 -54.05
CA SER A 113 -15.57 -13.92 -53.68
C SER A 113 -14.30 -14.78 -53.61
N GLY A 114 -14.22 -15.64 -52.60
CA GLY A 114 -13.45 -16.89 -52.65
C GLY A 114 -12.08 -16.84 -51.98
N GLY A 115 -12.05 -16.93 -50.65
CA GLY A 115 -10.80 -17.13 -49.89
C GLY A 115 -10.87 -17.07 -48.36
N MET A 116 -12.04 -16.83 -47.76
CA MET A 116 -12.19 -16.65 -46.30
C MET A 116 -12.59 -17.91 -45.54
N LEU A 117 -12.05 -19.07 -45.91
CA LEU A 117 -12.23 -20.29 -45.11
C LEU A 117 -10.95 -21.12 -45.10
N VAL A 118 -9.87 -20.56 -44.52
CA VAL A 118 -8.88 -21.25 -43.66
C VAL A 118 -7.69 -20.32 -43.40
N SER A 119 -7.77 -19.50 -42.34
CA SER A 119 -6.66 -19.18 -41.43
C SER A 119 -6.92 -17.90 -40.60
N PRO A 120 -6.98 -17.97 -39.26
CA PRO A 120 -6.97 -16.79 -38.38
C PRO A 120 -5.70 -15.92 -38.46
N THR A 121 -4.61 -16.38 -39.06
CA THR A 121 -3.32 -15.67 -39.02
C THR A 121 -3.18 -14.56 -40.07
N PHE A 122 -4.06 -14.48 -41.07
CA PHE A 122 -4.00 -13.39 -42.06
C PHE A 122 -4.79 -12.14 -41.62
N ALA A 123 -5.81 -12.30 -40.77
CA ALA A 123 -6.55 -11.17 -40.19
C ALA A 123 -5.70 -10.36 -39.19
N SER A 124 -4.75 -11.00 -38.49
CA SER A 124 -3.77 -10.28 -37.66
C SER A 124 -2.74 -9.52 -38.50
N TYR A 125 -2.38 -10.04 -39.68
CA TYR A 125 -1.41 -9.41 -40.56
C TYR A 125 -1.96 -8.17 -41.29
N VAL A 126 -3.25 -8.19 -41.66
CA VAL A 126 -3.89 -7.05 -42.31
C VAL A 126 -4.26 -5.96 -41.28
N ASN A 127 -4.59 -6.30 -40.02
CA ASN A 127 -4.72 -5.28 -38.96
C ASN A 127 -3.37 -4.67 -38.55
N ALA A 128 -2.28 -5.43 -38.56
CA ALA A 128 -0.94 -4.92 -38.27
C ALA A 128 -0.39 -3.98 -39.36
N ALA A 129 -0.90 -4.06 -40.60
CA ALA A 129 -0.47 -3.21 -41.71
C ALA A 129 -1.21 -1.86 -41.78
N PHE A 130 -2.35 -1.70 -41.09
CA PHE A 130 -3.11 -0.44 -41.02
C PHE A 130 -2.93 0.36 -39.72
N THR A 131 -2.17 -0.15 -38.74
CA THR A 131 -1.84 0.57 -37.49
C THR A 131 -0.58 1.44 -37.56
N ASN A 132 0.12 1.48 -38.70
CA ASN A 132 1.23 2.41 -38.93
C ASN A 132 0.74 3.69 -39.61
N SER A 133 -0.01 4.50 -38.87
CA SER A 133 -0.17 5.93 -39.13
C SER A 133 -0.29 6.71 -37.82
N PRO A 134 0.27 7.93 -37.75
CA PRO A 134 0.56 8.60 -36.50
C PRO A 134 -0.71 9.11 -35.81
N ILE A 135 -0.80 8.81 -34.52
CA ILE A 135 -1.51 9.59 -33.48
C ILE A 135 -2.91 10.04 -33.91
N GLY A 136 -3.89 9.14 -33.75
CA GLY A 136 -5.28 9.54 -33.60
C GLY A 136 -5.41 10.33 -32.30
N LYS A 137 -5.74 11.63 -32.42
CA LYS A 137 -6.13 12.49 -31.32
C LYS A 137 -7.30 11.82 -30.57
N ALA A 138 -7.04 11.28 -29.39
CA ALA A 138 -8.09 11.10 -28.41
C ALA A 138 -8.34 12.49 -27.81
N ASP A 139 -9.49 13.08 -28.08
CA ASP A 139 -9.90 14.31 -27.43
C ASP A 139 -10.02 14.05 -25.91
N PRO A 140 -9.58 14.98 -25.03
CA PRO A 140 -9.66 14.78 -23.59
C PRO A 140 -11.11 14.60 -23.13
N VAL A 141 -11.35 13.54 -22.38
CA VAL A 141 -12.69 13.05 -22.02
C VAL A 141 -13.24 13.79 -20.80
N ALA A 142 -14.56 13.94 -20.75
CA ALA A 142 -15.29 14.65 -19.71
C ALA A 142 -15.04 14.09 -18.28
N PRO A 143 -15.08 14.94 -17.24
CA PRO A 143 -14.95 14.50 -15.84
C PRO A 143 -16.11 13.57 -15.42
N VAL A 144 -15.79 12.54 -14.63
CA VAL A 144 -16.70 11.44 -14.26
C VAL A 144 -17.44 11.75 -12.95
N SER A 145 -18.77 11.63 -12.94
CA SER A 145 -19.58 11.78 -11.71
C SER A 145 -19.59 10.53 -10.81
N ASN A 146 -19.18 9.37 -11.33
CA ASN A 146 -19.05 8.08 -10.64
C ASN A 146 -17.72 7.39 -11.05
N SER A 147 -16.61 7.95 -10.62
CA SER A 147 -15.26 7.46 -10.99
C SER A 147 -14.96 6.12 -10.29
N ILE A 148 -14.31 5.20 -11.01
CA ILE A 148 -13.87 3.88 -10.50
C ILE A 148 -12.76 4.09 -9.47
N LEU A 149 -11.89 5.07 -9.71
CA LEU A 149 -10.81 5.46 -8.82
C LEU A 149 -11.28 6.08 -7.49
N GLN A 150 -12.59 6.24 -7.27
CA GLN A 150 -13.14 6.62 -5.96
C GLN A 150 -13.11 5.49 -4.93
N ASN A 151 -12.80 4.26 -5.34
CA ASN A 151 -12.66 3.08 -4.49
C ASN A 151 -11.25 2.47 -4.61
N SER A 152 -10.23 3.28 -4.90
CA SER A 152 -8.85 2.80 -5.09
C SER A 152 -8.16 2.35 -3.80
N GLY A 153 -8.71 2.67 -2.63
CA GLY A 153 -8.06 2.41 -1.34
C GLY A 153 -6.96 3.40 -0.98
N ASP A 154 -6.64 4.35 -1.88
CA ASP A 154 -5.77 5.50 -1.62
C ASP A 154 -6.62 6.78 -1.55
N SER A 155 -6.77 7.34 -0.36
CA SER A 155 -7.65 8.49 -0.11
C SER A 155 -7.35 9.71 -0.98
N GLY A 156 -6.09 9.89 -1.39
CA GLY A 156 -5.65 11.02 -2.21
C GLY A 156 -6.09 10.85 -3.66
N ILE A 157 -5.96 9.64 -4.20
CA ILE A 157 -6.48 9.28 -5.52
C ILE A 157 -8.02 9.43 -5.52
N GLU A 158 -8.69 8.92 -4.50
CA GLU A 158 -10.14 9.00 -4.38
C GLU A 158 -10.63 10.45 -4.32
N LEU A 159 -9.95 11.31 -3.55
CA LEU A 159 -10.29 12.72 -3.45
C LEU A 159 -10.06 13.46 -4.78
N ALA A 160 -8.94 13.20 -5.45
CA ALA A 160 -8.67 13.77 -6.76
C ALA A 160 -9.74 13.35 -7.79
N ALA A 161 -10.11 12.06 -7.79
CA ALA A 161 -11.19 11.52 -8.61
C ALA A 161 -12.54 12.21 -8.31
N LYS A 162 -12.93 12.34 -7.03
CA LYS A 162 -14.14 13.05 -6.59
C LYS A 162 -14.16 14.52 -7.01
N LYS A 163 -13.01 15.19 -7.04
CA LYS A 163 -12.85 16.57 -7.54
C LYS A 163 -12.78 16.66 -9.09
N GLY A 164 -12.96 15.53 -9.78
CA GLY A 164 -13.04 15.45 -11.24
C GLY A 164 -11.68 15.56 -11.94
N PHE A 165 -10.59 15.17 -11.28
CA PHE A 165 -9.27 15.08 -11.93
C PHE A 165 -9.05 13.75 -12.66
N ALA A 166 -9.92 12.76 -12.43
CA ALA A 166 -9.91 11.52 -13.18
C ALA A 166 -10.61 11.66 -14.54
N GLN A 167 -10.11 10.92 -15.52
CA GLN A 167 -10.49 10.98 -16.93
C GLN A 167 -10.83 9.58 -17.42
N THR A 168 -12.00 9.42 -18.02
CA THR A 168 -12.36 8.17 -18.70
C THR A 168 -11.55 8.02 -19.99
N VAL A 169 -10.97 6.86 -20.24
CA VAL A 169 -10.22 6.58 -21.48
C VAL A 169 -10.82 5.42 -22.28
N ASN A 170 -11.36 4.39 -21.60
CA ASN A 170 -12.04 3.23 -22.19
C ASN A 170 -11.30 2.58 -23.38
N VAL A 171 -9.98 2.49 -23.29
CA VAL A 171 -9.15 1.81 -24.30
C VAL A 171 -9.06 0.33 -23.97
N ARG A 172 -9.08 -0.53 -24.99
CA ARG A 172 -9.02 -1.98 -24.79
C ARG A 172 -8.24 -2.68 -25.89
N ALA A 173 -7.67 -3.82 -25.55
CA ALA A 173 -7.11 -4.77 -26.50
C ALA A 173 -7.70 -6.15 -26.23
N THR A 174 -7.98 -6.92 -27.28
CA THR A 174 -8.50 -8.28 -27.17
C THR A 174 -7.66 -9.23 -28.01
N ASP A 175 -7.16 -10.29 -27.39
CA ASP A 175 -6.47 -11.40 -28.03
C ASP A 175 -6.77 -12.69 -27.26
N GLN A 176 -6.76 -13.83 -27.94
CA GLN A 176 -7.09 -15.15 -27.37
C GLN A 176 -8.43 -15.21 -26.62
N GLY A 177 -9.38 -14.33 -27.00
CA GLY A 177 -10.66 -14.20 -26.33
C GLY A 177 -10.60 -13.53 -24.96
N ILE A 178 -9.45 -12.98 -24.54
CA ILE A 178 -9.30 -12.19 -23.32
C ILE A 178 -9.20 -10.72 -23.70
N THR A 179 -9.84 -9.86 -22.94
CA THR A 179 -9.80 -8.40 -23.13
C THR A 179 -9.11 -7.74 -21.95
N PHE A 180 -8.04 -7.00 -22.21
CA PHE A 180 -7.47 -6.04 -21.26
C PHE A 180 -8.05 -4.67 -21.57
N GLU A 181 -8.67 -4.03 -20.58
CA GLU A 181 -9.35 -2.75 -20.70
C GLU A 181 -8.84 -1.78 -19.64
N VAL A 182 -8.51 -0.57 -20.07
CA VAL A 182 -8.22 0.56 -19.19
C VAL A 182 -9.40 1.51 -19.27
N ASN A 183 -10.06 1.74 -18.14
CA ASN A 183 -11.29 2.52 -18.08
C ASN A 183 -11.03 3.96 -17.71
N GLU A 184 -10.12 4.20 -16.76
CA GLU A 184 -9.92 5.52 -16.17
C GLU A 184 -8.45 5.78 -15.85
N VAL A 185 -8.04 7.04 -15.96
CA VAL A 185 -6.74 7.53 -15.51
C VAL A 185 -6.93 8.78 -14.67
N MET A 186 -6.20 8.85 -13.56
CA MET A 186 -5.97 10.08 -12.81
C MET A 186 -4.46 10.34 -12.83
N ALA A 187 -4.07 11.56 -13.17
CA ALA A 187 -2.66 11.93 -13.13
C ALA A 187 -2.48 13.38 -12.69
N ASP A 188 -1.44 13.59 -11.89
CA ASP A 188 -0.96 14.89 -11.49
C ASP A 188 0.58 14.88 -11.42
N PRO A 189 1.24 16.00 -11.08
CA PRO A 189 2.70 16.05 -10.98
C PRO A 189 3.34 15.04 -10.01
N LEU A 190 2.60 14.48 -9.04
CA LEU A 190 3.12 13.48 -8.12
C LEU A 190 3.09 12.08 -8.72
N ARG A 191 1.98 11.72 -9.39
CA ARG A 191 1.72 10.34 -9.80
C ARG A 191 0.70 10.18 -10.91
N ILE A 192 0.77 9.01 -11.56
CA ILE A 192 -0.26 8.45 -12.44
C ILE A 192 -0.93 7.29 -11.69
N SER A 193 -2.26 7.21 -11.77
CA SER A 193 -3.09 6.10 -11.33
C SER A 193 -4.02 5.66 -12.46
N ILE A 194 -4.08 4.35 -12.71
CA ILE A 194 -4.85 3.76 -13.80
C ILE A 194 -5.80 2.70 -13.25
N ALA A 195 -7.09 2.80 -13.58
CA ALA A 195 -8.07 1.75 -13.33
C ALA A 195 -8.18 0.83 -14.56
N ALA A 196 -7.83 -0.44 -14.37
CA ALA A 196 -7.84 -1.45 -15.43
C ALA A 196 -8.62 -2.70 -15.02
N ILE A 197 -9.00 -3.51 -16.01
CA ILE A 197 -9.70 -4.78 -15.81
C ILE A 197 -9.34 -5.78 -16.91
N VAL A 198 -9.24 -7.06 -16.53
CA VAL A 198 -9.10 -8.18 -17.47
C VAL A 198 -10.43 -8.92 -17.53
N LYS A 199 -10.91 -9.22 -18.75
CA LYS A 199 -12.18 -9.90 -18.99
C LYS A 199 -12.00 -11.13 -19.84
N ASP A 200 -12.75 -12.19 -19.53
CA ASP A 200 -12.78 -13.42 -20.31
C ASP A 200 -13.55 -13.25 -21.63
N LYS A 201 -13.64 -14.34 -22.41
CA LYS A 201 -14.37 -14.38 -23.69
C LYS A 201 -15.87 -14.09 -23.58
N ASN A 202 -16.43 -14.20 -22.39
CA ASN A 202 -17.83 -13.91 -22.08
C ASN A 202 -18.00 -12.48 -21.53
N GLY A 203 -16.91 -11.71 -21.40
CA GLY A 203 -16.90 -10.38 -20.82
C GLY A 203 -16.93 -10.38 -19.29
N LYS A 204 -16.76 -11.53 -18.63
CA LYS A 204 -16.71 -11.62 -17.17
C LYS A 204 -15.34 -11.16 -16.66
N PRO A 205 -15.26 -10.33 -15.60
CA PRO A 205 -14.00 -10.04 -14.94
C PRO A 205 -13.25 -11.31 -14.58
N MET A 206 -11.94 -11.30 -14.81
CA MET A 206 -11.01 -12.35 -14.43
C MET A 206 -10.19 -11.88 -13.25
N ASP A 207 -10.01 -12.77 -12.27
CA ASP A 207 -8.99 -12.62 -11.22
C ASP A 207 -7.61 -12.90 -11.85
N SER A 208 -7.13 -11.98 -12.68
CA SER A 208 -5.85 -12.15 -13.39
C SER A 208 -4.70 -11.60 -12.56
N PHE A 209 -3.62 -12.36 -12.45
CA PHE A 209 -2.44 -12.00 -11.64
C PHE A 209 -1.44 -11.18 -12.47
N LEU A 210 -1.86 -10.01 -12.96
CA LEU A 210 -0.93 -9.02 -13.53
C LEU A 210 0.22 -8.68 -12.57
N THR A 211 0.03 -8.87 -11.26
CA THR A 211 1.08 -8.77 -10.24
C THR A 211 2.31 -9.63 -10.57
N GLU A 212 2.15 -10.86 -11.07
CA GLU A 212 3.27 -11.73 -11.44
C GLU A 212 4.00 -11.25 -12.69
N MET A 213 3.31 -10.54 -13.59
CA MET A 213 3.89 -10.02 -14.82
C MET A 213 4.73 -8.76 -14.64
N ILE A 214 4.44 -7.97 -13.60
CA ILE A 214 5.07 -6.68 -13.32
C ILE A 214 6.20 -6.84 -12.28
N ARG A 215 6.57 -8.08 -11.90
CA ARG A 215 7.71 -8.35 -10.99
C ARG A 215 9.05 -8.16 -11.71
N ARG A 216 10.05 -7.68 -10.97
CA ARG A 216 11.43 -7.36 -11.40
C ARG A 216 12.20 -8.47 -12.14
N ASP A 217 11.78 -9.73 -12.06
CA ASP A 217 12.43 -10.85 -12.74
C ASP A 217 11.98 -10.97 -14.21
N ASN A 218 10.88 -10.33 -14.58
CA ASN A 218 10.38 -10.32 -15.95
C ASN A 218 11.12 -9.26 -16.79
N LYS A 219 12.04 -9.70 -17.66
CA LYS A 219 12.88 -8.83 -18.50
C LYS A 219 12.11 -8.09 -19.61
N GLU A 220 10.81 -8.32 -19.78
CA GLU A 220 10.01 -7.72 -20.84
C GLU A 220 9.31 -6.44 -20.37
N GLN A 221 9.38 -5.39 -21.19
CA GLN A 221 8.69 -4.13 -20.93
C GLN A 221 7.17 -4.24 -21.10
N VAL A 222 6.49 -4.52 -19.99
CA VAL A 222 5.02 -4.64 -19.95
C VAL A 222 4.34 -3.27 -19.91
N ILE A 223 4.85 -2.32 -19.13
CA ILE A 223 4.27 -0.97 -18.98
C ILE A 223 5.37 0.07 -19.13
N THR A 224 5.23 0.97 -20.09
CA THR A 224 6.19 2.07 -20.34
C THR A 224 5.50 3.41 -20.34
N ILE A 225 6.17 4.42 -19.78
CA ILE A 225 5.74 5.83 -19.90
C ILE A 225 6.50 6.44 -21.06
N LYS A 226 5.77 7.12 -21.94
CA LYS A 226 6.31 7.80 -23.12
C LYS A 226 5.91 9.26 -23.13
N ASP A 227 6.75 10.09 -23.73
CA ASP A 227 6.36 11.44 -24.11
C ASP A 227 5.34 11.43 -25.26
N LYS A 228 4.83 12.62 -25.60
CA LYS A 228 3.87 12.80 -26.69
C LYS A 228 4.42 12.42 -28.07
N GLN A 229 5.75 12.44 -28.24
CA GLN A 229 6.43 12.04 -29.46
C GLN A 229 6.62 10.52 -29.56
N GLY A 230 6.31 9.78 -28.50
CA GLY A 230 6.44 8.33 -28.41
C GLY A 230 7.81 7.85 -27.92
N ASN A 231 8.67 8.75 -27.44
CA ASN A 231 9.94 8.37 -26.83
C ASN A 231 9.70 7.83 -25.42
N VAL A 232 10.32 6.69 -25.10
CA VAL A 232 10.24 6.08 -23.78
C VAL A 232 11.00 6.95 -22.77
N LEU A 233 10.32 7.35 -21.70
CA LEU A 233 10.93 8.05 -20.59
C LEU A 233 11.81 7.09 -19.78
N LYS A 234 12.93 7.60 -19.29
CA LYS A 234 13.87 6.85 -18.46
C LYS A 234 13.99 7.52 -17.09
N PRO A 235 14.10 6.76 -16.00
CA PRO A 235 14.40 7.32 -14.69
C PRO A 235 15.73 8.10 -14.71
N ILE A 236 15.81 9.18 -13.93
CA ILE A 236 16.96 10.10 -13.86
C ILE A 236 18.21 9.39 -13.32
N GLU A 237 18.03 8.49 -12.35
CA GLU A 237 19.12 7.80 -11.66
C GLU A 237 19.32 6.35 -12.12
N ALA A 238 18.73 5.99 -13.28
CA ALA A 238 18.85 4.65 -13.84
C ALA A 238 20.33 4.23 -13.95
N SER A 239 20.78 3.30 -13.10
CA SER A 239 22.06 2.63 -13.32
C SER A 239 22.00 1.84 -14.63
N THR A 240 23.14 1.55 -15.25
CA THR A 240 23.21 0.89 -16.57
C THR A 240 22.55 -0.51 -16.63
N ASN A 241 22.10 -1.04 -15.50
CA ASN A 241 21.44 -2.33 -15.33
C ASN A 241 20.02 -2.24 -14.72
N GLU A 242 19.46 -1.04 -14.55
CA GLU A 242 18.10 -0.89 -14.02
C GLU A 242 17.04 -1.18 -15.07
N ASP A 243 16.07 -2.00 -14.68
CA ASP A 243 14.90 -2.31 -15.47
C ASP A 243 14.07 -1.03 -15.65
N PRO A 244 13.85 -0.55 -16.88
CA PRO A 244 12.93 0.55 -17.14
C PRO A 244 11.47 0.24 -16.74
N ASN A 245 11.16 -1.00 -16.37
CA ASN A 245 9.91 -1.45 -15.73
C ASN A 245 9.99 -1.52 -14.21
N GLU A 246 10.60 -0.56 -13.54
CA GLU A 246 10.47 -0.51 -12.08
C GLU A 246 9.00 -0.68 -11.64
N ASP A 247 8.79 -1.56 -10.65
CA ASP A 247 7.48 -2.07 -10.28
C ASP A 247 6.44 -0.94 -10.13
N TRP A 248 5.39 -0.98 -10.96
CA TRP A 248 4.16 -0.22 -10.67
C TRP A 248 3.55 -0.77 -9.39
N HIS A 249 3.05 0.11 -8.50
CA HIS A 249 2.25 -0.37 -7.39
C HIS A 249 0.89 -0.81 -7.94
N ASN A 250 0.41 -1.98 -7.53
CA ASN A 250 -0.86 -2.49 -8.00
C ASN A 250 -1.71 -3.04 -6.85
N VAL A 251 -3.00 -2.74 -6.90
CA VAL A 251 -4.00 -3.25 -5.95
C VAL A 251 -5.15 -3.86 -6.74
N MET A 252 -5.60 -5.06 -6.34
CA MET A 252 -6.76 -5.73 -6.93
C MET A 252 -7.97 -5.55 -6.01
N HIS A 253 -9.06 -5.01 -6.57
CA HIS A 253 -10.34 -4.81 -5.90
C HIS A 253 -11.27 -5.97 -6.24
N THR A 254 -11.23 -7.02 -5.43
CA THR A 254 -11.91 -8.30 -5.70
C THR A 254 -13.44 -8.20 -5.73
N ASP A 255 -14.00 -7.18 -5.09
CA ASP A 255 -15.43 -6.87 -5.10
C ASP A 255 -15.92 -6.35 -6.47
N THR A 256 -15.07 -5.60 -7.17
CA THR A 256 -15.41 -4.99 -8.47
C THR A 256 -14.72 -5.66 -9.66
N GLY A 257 -13.65 -6.43 -9.42
CA GLY A 257 -12.77 -7.02 -10.43
C GLY A 257 -11.83 -6.01 -11.10
N TYR A 258 -11.81 -4.76 -10.64
CA TYR A 258 -10.87 -3.75 -11.13
C TYR A 258 -9.53 -3.83 -10.40
N MET A 259 -8.49 -3.35 -11.06
CA MET A 259 -7.20 -3.10 -10.45
C MET A 259 -6.80 -1.64 -10.57
N SER A 260 -6.11 -1.12 -9.56
CA SER A 260 -5.34 0.11 -9.65
C SER A 260 -3.90 -0.19 -10.05
N LEU A 261 -3.33 0.66 -10.89
CA LEU A 261 -1.90 0.67 -11.24
C LEU A 261 -1.38 2.09 -11.01
N ASP A 262 -0.47 2.23 -10.05
CA ASP A 262 0.02 3.51 -9.57
C ASP A 262 1.54 3.64 -9.79
N ARG A 263 1.97 4.81 -10.28
CA ARG A 263 3.37 5.13 -10.55
C ARG A 263 3.65 6.59 -10.24
N GLU A 264 4.70 6.84 -9.48
CA GLU A 264 5.16 8.21 -9.23
C GLU A 264 5.92 8.76 -10.45
N LEU A 265 5.95 10.09 -10.58
CA LEU A 265 6.60 10.77 -11.73
C LEU A 265 7.97 11.36 -11.42
N ARG A 266 8.32 11.39 -10.14
CA ARG A 266 9.44 12.09 -9.56
C ARG A 266 10.75 11.36 -9.95
N SER A 267 10.75 10.03 -10.10
CA SER A 267 11.87 9.27 -10.69
C SER A 267 12.23 9.70 -12.12
N TYR A 268 11.28 10.24 -12.89
CA TYR A 268 11.50 10.67 -14.28
C TYR A 268 11.81 12.18 -14.40
N PHE A 269 11.39 12.99 -13.43
CA PHE A 269 11.47 14.45 -13.50
C PHE A 269 11.93 15.04 -12.16
N ALA A 270 13.05 15.78 -12.20
CA ALA A 270 13.64 16.37 -11.00
C ALA A 270 12.82 17.56 -10.50
N ASP A 271 12.15 18.26 -11.43
CA ASP A 271 11.28 19.40 -11.18
C ASP A 271 9.90 19.15 -11.80
N PHE A 272 8.84 19.56 -11.10
CA PHE A 272 7.46 19.50 -11.63
C PHE A 272 7.27 20.33 -12.89
N ASN A 273 8.08 21.38 -13.08
CA ASN A 273 8.04 22.19 -14.30
C ASN A 273 8.54 21.43 -15.55
N GLU A 274 9.33 20.37 -15.36
CA GLU A 274 9.84 19.52 -16.45
C GLU A 274 8.80 18.47 -16.89
N ILE A 275 7.80 18.19 -16.05
CA ILE A 275 6.74 17.23 -16.36
C ILE A 275 5.91 17.78 -17.53
N PRO A 276 5.79 17.07 -18.66
CA PRO A 276 4.99 17.53 -19.78
C PRO A 276 3.50 17.50 -19.44
N ASP A 277 2.72 18.29 -20.15
CA ASP A 277 1.25 18.34 -19.97
C ASP A 277 0.56 17.02 -20.37
N GLU A 278 1.20 16.25 -21.25
CA GLU A 278 0.64 15.02 -21.81
C GLU A 278 1.71 13.94 -21.82
N LEU A 279 1.31 12.73 -21.41
CA LEU A 279 2.10 11.51 -21.46
C LEU A 279 1.29 10.39 -22.13
N ILE A 280 1.99 9.31 -22.49
CA ILE A 280 1.35 8.08 -22.98
C ILE A 280 1.85 6.93 -22.11
N VAL A 281 0.93 6.18 -21.51
CA VAL A 281 1.27 4.91 -20.87
C VAL A 281 0.98 3.79 -21.87
N GLU A 282 2.02 3.13 -22.35
CA GLU A 282 1.90 1.99 -23.27
C GLU A 282 1.99 0.68 -22.50
N PHE A 283 0.99 -0.17 -22.73
CA PHE A 283 0.95 -1.54 -22.29
C PHE A 283 1.32 -2.44 -23.47
N ASN A 284 2.25 -3.37 -23.25
CA ASN A 284 2.70 -4.35 -24.24
C ASN A 284 2.76 -5.74 -23.59
N ILE A 285 1.58 -6.30 -23.34
CA ILE A 285 1.39 -7.54 -22.60
C ILE A 285 1.47 -8.72 -23.59
N LYS A 286 2.42 -9.65 -23.39
CA LYS A 286 2.62 -10.84 -24.25
C LYS A 286 2.01 -12.12 -23.71
N GLN A 287 1.55 -12.08 -22.48
CA GLN A 287 1.00 -13.23 -21.79
C GLN A 287 0.02 -12.70 -20.74
N LEU A 288 -1.09 -13.38 -20.48
CA LEU A 288 -1.94 -13.12 -19.32
C LEU A 288 -2.19 -14.48 -18.69
N ASP A 289 -1.73 -14.65 -17.44
CA ASP A 289 -1.65 -15.96 -16.78
C ASP A 289 -0.89 -16.97 -17.67
N ASP A 290 -1.45 -18.16 -17.93
CA ASP A 290 -0.84 -19.17 -18.81
C ASP A 290 -1.08 -18.93 -20.31
N ILE A 291 -1.80 -17.86 -20.66
CA ILE A 291 -2.28 -17.63 -22.03
C ILE A 291 -1.37 -16.65 -22.75
N LYS A 292 -0.58 -17.17 -23.70
CA LYS A 292 0.25 -16.36 -24.59
C LYS A 292 -0.62 -15.60 -25.60
N GLY A 293 -0.35 -14.31 -25.76
CA GLY A 293 -1.10 -13.44 -26.65
C GLY A 293 -0.37 -12.13 -26.90
N ASN A 294 -1.09 -11.11 -27.34
CA ASN A 294 -0.54 -9.79 -27.61
C ASN A 294 -1.59 -8.71 -27.37
N TRP A 295 -1.65 -8.22 -26.12
CA TRP A 295 -2.48 -7.08 -25.74
C TRP A 295 -1.62 -5.83 -25.72
N LYS A 296 -1.68 -5.07 -26.80
CA LYS A 296 -1.02 -3.78 -26.93
C LYS A 296 -2.03 -2.65 -26.92
N LEU A 297 -1.88 -1.72 -25.98
CA LEU A 297 -2.70 -0.50 -25.93
C LEU A 297 -1.89 0.71 -25.46
N SER A 298 -2.32 1.89 -25.87
CA SER A 298 -1.73 3.17 -25.49
C SER A 298 -2.78 4.00 -24.79
N VAL A 299 -2.49 4.39 -23.56
CA VAL A 299 -3.38 5.19 -22.71
C VAL A 299 -2.88 6.64 -22.75
N PRO A 300 -3.66 7.59 -23.29
CA PRO A 300 -3.32 9.01 -23.20
C PRO A 300 -3.50 9.49 -21.76
N VAL A 301 -2.56 10.29 -21.27
CA VAL A 301 -2.60 10.90 -19.94
C VAL A 301 -2.51 12.41 -20.12
N ASP A 302 -3.58 13.15 -19.81
CA ASP A 302 -3.58 14.62 -19.81
C ASP A 302 -3.50 15.13 -18.36
N MET A 303 -2.48 15.92 -18.04
CA MET A 303 -2.27 16.49 -16.71
C MET A 303 -2.52 18.01 -16.68
N LYS A 304 -2.96 18.66 -17.76
CA LYS A 304 -3.11 20.13 -17.82
C LYS A 304 -3.98 20.66 -16.68
N LYS A 305 -5.13 20.03 -16.45
CA LYS A 305 -6.06 20.42 -15.37
C LYS A 305 -5.42 20.25 -13.99
N ALA A 306 -4.73 19.14 -13.77
CA ALA A 306 -4.08 18.84 -12.51
C ALA A 306 -2.90 19.79 -12.25
N LYS A 307 -2.03 20.01 -13.24
CA LYS A 307 -0.91 20.96 -13.18
C LYS A 307 -1.37 22.39 -12.90
N ALA A 308 -2.49 22.82 -13.51
CA ALA A 308 -3.06 24.14 -13.23
C ALA A 308 -3.60 24.28 -11.80
N ALA A 309 -3.99 23.17 -11.17
CA ALA A 309 -4.41 23.12 -9.77
C ALA A 309 -3.24 22.93 -8.80
N THR A 310 -2.10 22.43 -9.27
CA THR A 310 -0.89 22.23 -8.45
C THR A 310 -0.26 23.57 -8.09
N LYS A 311 0.07 23.74 -6.81
CA LYS A 311 0.73 24.94 -6.29
C LYS A 311 1.94 24.58 -5.46
N THR A 312 3.06 25.23 -5.75
CA THR A 312 4.30 25.11 -4.96
C THR A 312 4.52 26.38 -4.16
N HIS A 313 4.85 26.20 -2.89
CA HIS A 313 5.14 27.25 -1.94
C HIS A 313 6.58 27.12 -1.45
N GLU A 314 7.39 28.12 -1.76
CA GLU A 314 8.74 28.27 -1.24
C GLU A 314 8.71 28.59 0.25
N ILE A 315 9.49 27.85 1.03
CA ILE A 315 9.60 28.00 2.49
C ILE A 315 10.97 28.57 2.85
N ASN A 316 12.04 27.92 2.38
CA ASN A 316 13.44 28.28 2.57
C ASN A 316 13.78 28.68 4.02
N LYS A 317 13.43 27.80 4.96
CA LYS A 317 13.74 27.95 6.39
C LYS A 317 14.80 26.93 6.78
N THR A 318 15.87 27.41 7.39
CA THR A 318 16.99 26.57 7.80
C THR A 318 17.15 26.57 9.31
N TYR A 319 17.51 25.41 9.87
CA TYR A 319 17.84 25.25 11.28
C TYR A 319 18.99 24.24 11.43
N THR A 320 19.81 24.45 12.46
CA THR A 320 20.85 23.48 12.86
C THR A 320 20.58 23.10 14.30
N THR A 321 20.31 21.80 14.48
CA THR A 321 20.03 21.19 15.77
C THR A 321 21.27 21.21 16.67
N PRO A 322 21.13 21.14 18.00
CA PRO A 322 22.26 20.97 18.92
C PRO A 322 23.12 19.74 18.58
N GLN A 323 22.50 18.71 18.02
CA GLN A 323 23.15 17.49 17.57
C GLN A 323 23.90 17.66 16.23
N GLY A 324 23.92 18.85 15.61
CA GLY A 324 24.66 19.11 14.37
C GLY A 324 23.99 18.58 13.09
N LEU A 325 22.73 18.15 13.16
CA LEU A 325 21.87 17.97 11.98
C LEU A 325 21.38 19.34 11.51
N LYS A 326 21.71 19.70 10.27
CA LYS A 326 21.21 20.90 9.60
C LYS A 326 20.09 20.53 8.63
N LEU A 327 18.94 21.18 8.77
CA LEU A 327 17.76 21.03 7.93
C LEU A 327 17.50 22.34 7.18
N ASP A 328 17.26 22.26 5.88
CA ASP A 328 16.77 23.34 5.02
C ASP A 328 15.43 22.92 4.42
N VAL A 329 14.35 23.39 5.04
CA VAL A 329 12.95 23.16 4.63
C VAL A 329 12.71 24.01 3.39
N LYS A 330 12.77 23.38 2.20
CA LYS A 330 12.84 24.06 0.90
C LYS A 330 11.48 24.58 0.48
N GLN A 331 10.55 23.66 0.25
CA GLN A 331 9.28 23.93 -0.40
C GLN A 331 8.24 22.88 -0.05
N MET A 332 6.98 23.26 -0.20
CA MET A 332 5.82 22.41 -0.09
C MET A 332 4.97 22.53 -1.35
N THR A 333 4.59 21.41 -1.95
CA THR A 333 3.75 21.39 -3.16
C THR A 333 2.44 20.67 -2.90
N PHE A 334 1.33 21.35 -3.20
CA PHE A 334 -0.01 20.81 -3.14
C PHE A 334 -0.43 20.38 -4.55
N ALA A 335 -0.65 19.09 -4.74
CA ALA A 335 -1.23 18.52 -5.95
C ALA A 335 -2.61 17.92 -5.65
N PRO A 336 -3.46 17.68 -6.67
CA PRO A 336 -4.78 17.09 -6.46
C PRO A 336 -4.81 15.81 -5.63
N SER A 337 -3.81 14.92 -5.82
CA SER A 337 -3.76 13.62 -5.19
C SER A 337 -2.90 13.56 -3.93
N GLY A 338 -2.23 14.64 -3.54
CA GLY A 338 -1.35 14.64 -2.37
C GLY A 338 -0.51 15.90 -2.21
N VAL A 339 0.35 15.88 -1.21
CA VAL A 339 1.26 16.95 -0.85
C VAL A 339 2.68 16.42 -0.80
N GLU A 340 3.64 17.16 -1.34
CA GLU A 340 5.06 16.87 -1.22
C GLU A 340 5.75 17.96 -0.37
N MET A 341 6.60 17.52 0.55
CA MET A 341 7.51 18.35 1.33
C MET A 341 8.95 17.99 0.96
N ILE A 342 9.74 18.98 0.55
CA ILE A 342 11.17 18.81 0.24
C ILE A 342 12.03 19.43 1.33
N ILE A 343 12.94 18.64 1.90
CA ILE A 343 13.86 19.07 2.94
C ILE A 343 15.28 18.65 2.56
N ASP A 344 16.22 19.59 2.50
CA ASP A 344 17.64 19.24 2.37
C ASP A 344 18.24 19.08 3.77
N ARG A 345 18.90 17.96 4.03
CA ARG A 345 19.62 17.69 5.28
C ARG A 345 21.12 17.54 5.06
N SER A 346 21.89 17.95 6.05
CA SER A 346 23.35 17.77 6.08
C SER A 346 23.84 17.60 7.51
N THR A 347 24.97 16.92 7.69
CA THR A 347 25.58 16.68 9.01
C THR A 347 27.00 17.24 9.04
N THR A 348 27.46 17.63 10.24
CA THR A 348 28.79 18.21 10.43
C THR A 348 29.90 17.18 10.63
N ASP A 349 29.55 15.93 10.93
CA ASP A 349 30.44 14.90 11.48
C ASP A 349 30.36 13.55 10.73
N ASN A 350 29.75 13.51 9.54
CA ASN A 350 29.52 12.30 8.73
C ASN A 350 28.77 11.18 9.48
N GLN A 351 28.22 11.44 10.66
CA GLN A 351 27.42 10.47 11.39
C GLN A 351 26.01 10.42 10.81
N ARG A 352 25.42 9.23 10.84
CA ARG A 352 24.03 9.03 10.47
C ARG A 352 23.14 9.78 11.46
N LYS A 353 22.28 10.65 10.93
CA LYS A 353 21.26 11.38 11.67
C LYS A 353 19.94 11.32 10.93
N GLU A 354 18.89 11.01 11.66
CA GLU A 354 17.51 10.97 11.20
C GLU A 354 16.69 11.99 11.99
N TYR A 355 15.46 12.24 11.57
CA TYR A 355 14.58 13.21 12.24
C TYR A 355 13.11 12.88 12.02
N SER A 356 12.27 13.42 12.91
CA SER A 356 10.82 13.47 12.75
C SER A 356 10.31 14.91 12.83
N TYR A 357 9.14 15.18 12.27
CA TYR A 357 8.48 16.47 12.38
C TYR A 357 6.95 16.33 12.23
N GLU A 358 6.25 17.35 12.71
CA GLU A 358 4.80 17.48 12.61
C GLU A 358 4.47 18.73 11.78
N LEU A 359 3.39 18.63 10.99
CA LEU A 359 2.71 19.76 10.38
C LEU A 359 1.47 20.06 11.21
N VAL A 360 1.46 21.22 11.85
CA VAL A 360 0.45 21.61 12.83
C VAL A 360 -0.35 22.77 12.28
N ASN A 361 -1.68 22.73 12.43
CA ASN A 361 -2.54 23.85 12.05
C ASN A 361 -2.59 24.95 13.14
N GLU A 362 -3.25 26.07 12.83
CA GLU A 362 -3.46 27.20 13.74
C GLU A 362 -4.16 26.87 15.08
N LYS A 363 -4.82 25.71 15.18
CA LYS A 363 -5.48 25.22 16.41
C LYS A 363 -4.57 24.30 17.24
N GLY A 364 -3.34 24.06 16.80
CA GLY A 364 -2.42 23.10 17.42
C GLY A 364 -2.71 21.65 17.07
N THR A 365 -3.56 21.36 16.07
CA THR A 365 -3.85 19.99 15.63
C THR A 365 -2.79 19.51 14.64
N VAL A 366 -2.24 18.32 14.88
CA VAL A 366 -1.33 17.64 13.94
C VAL A 366 -2.13 17.18 12.72
N ILE A 367 -1.82 17.72 11.54
CA ILE A 367 -2.47 17.39 10.27
C ILE A 367 -1.70 16.31 9.52
N ALA A 368 -0.38 16.32 9.65
CA ALA A 368 0.49 15.32 9.08
C ALA A 368 1.75 15.21 9.94
N ALA A 369 2.42 14.06 9.91
CA ALA A 369 3.67 13.87 10.62
C ALA A 369 4.57 12.91 9.85
N TRP A 370 5.85 13.23 9.84
CA TRP A 370 6.88 12.37 9.30
C TRP A 370 7.77 11.87 10.42
N ASP A 371 8.20 10.62 10.29
CA ASP A 371 9.20 10.00 11.14
C ASP A 371 10.12 9.15 10.28
N SER A 372 11.32 8.84 10.78
CA SER A 372 12.27 8.02 10.03
C SER A 372 11.69 6.63 9.79
N LYS A 373 11.88 6.09 8.58
CA LYS A 373 11.38 4.75 8.22
C LYS A 373 12.06 3.62 8.99
N THR A 374 13.20 3.90 9.62
CA THR A 374 13.89 2.95 10.50
C THR A 374 13.32 2.94 11.91
N VAL A 375 12.45 3.89 12.29
CA VAL A 375 11.62 3.77 13.49
C VAL A 375 10.64 2.62 13.30
N ILE A 376 10.54 1.75 14.30
CA ILE A 376 9.63 0.60 14.27
C ILE A 376 8.21 1.10 14.00
N ARG A 377 7.46 0.45 13.09
CA ARG A 377 6.13 0.92 12.66
C ARG A 377 5.18 1.30 13.81
N LYS A 378 5.18 0.52 14.89
CA LYS A 378 4.33 0.77 16.08
C LYS A 378 4.81 1.94 16.95
N ALA A 379 6.07 2.33 16.82
CA ALA A 379 6.70 3.46 17.49
C ALA A 379 6.69 4.74 16.64
N SER A 380 6.55 4.60 15.33
CA SER A 380 6.60 5.71 14.38
C SER A 380 5.47 6.70 14.61
N LYS A 381 5.82 7.99 14.58
CA LYS A 381 4.85 9.10 14.65
C LYS A 381 4.27 9.46 13.28
N GLN A 382 4.57 8.70 12.22
CA GLN A 382 4.06 8.98 10.89
C GLN A 382 2.53 9.04 10.87
N SER A 383 2.00 10.11 10.29
CA SER A 383 0.57 10.32 10.14
C SER A 383 0.29 11.02 8.82
N ASN A 384 -0.80 10.62 8.17
CA ASN A 384 -1.24 11.17 6.89
C ASN A 384 -0.21 11.02 5.76
N VAL A 385 0.76 10.11 5.87
CA VAL A 385 1.76 9.82 4.83
C VAL A 385 1.11 8.98 3.73
N ILE A 386 1.46 9.20 2.46
CA ILE A 386 1.05 8.31 1.36
C ILE A 386 1.91 7.05 1.42
N PRO A 387 1.36 5.88 1.81
CA PRO A 387 2.13 4.67 1.78
C PRO A 387 2.34 4.26 0.31
N TYR A 388 3.48 3.65 0.00
CA TYR A 388 3.76 3.05 -1.32
C TYR A 388 3.93 4.00 -2.51
N LEU A 389 4.06 5.31 -2.31
CA LEU A 389 4.59 6.17 -3.38
C LEU A 389 6.07 5.85 -3.60
N LYS A 390 6.34 4.88 -4.48
CA LYS A 390 7.65 4.25 -4.68
C LYS A 390 8.59 5.15 -5.50
N TRP A 391 9.39 5.95 -4.81
CA TRP A 391 10.72 6.40 -5.23
C TRP A 391 11.65 6.41 -4.01
N ASP A 392 12.97 6.47 -4.23
CA ASP A 392 13.92 6.81 -3.19
C ASP A 392 13.48 8.15 -2.56
N HIS A 393 13.09 8.08 -1.29
CA HIS A 393 12.69 9.25 -0.52
C HIS A 393 13.87 10.18 -0.28
N THR A 394 15.06 9.81 -0.74
CA THR A 394 16.28 10.57 -0.55
C THR A 394 17.06 10.67 -1.85
N ARG A 395 17.75 11.79 -2.04
CA ARG A 395 18.66 12.01 -3.16
C ARG A 395 19.93 12.68 -2.69
N SER A 396 21.08 12.20 -3.16
CA SER A 396 22.36 12.85 -2.85
C SER A 396 22.44 14.25 -3.46
N THR A 397 22.94 15.21 -2.68
CA THR A 397 23.23 16.58 -3.12
C THR A 397 24.69 16.90 -2.88
N LYS A 398 25.18 18.04 -3.41
CA LYS A 398 26.57 18.48 -3.22
C LYS A 398 26.97 18.58 -1.73
N ASN A 399 26.03 18.91 -0.86
CA ASN A 399 26.29 19.27 0.54
C ASN A 399 25.58 18.35 1.54
N GLY A 400 24.96 17.26 1.11
CA GLY A 400 24.15 16.39 1.97
C GLY A 400 23.12 15.60 1.18
N THR A 401 21.91 15.45 1.71
CA THR A 401 20.83 14.65 1.15
C THR A 401 19.56 15.48 1.03
N ARG A 402 18.80 15.31 -0.04
CA ARG A 402 17.45 15.86 -0.22
C ARG A 402 16.44 14.78 0.11
N ASP A 403 15.57 15.05 1.06
CA ASP A 403 14.49 14.16 1.44
C ASP A 403 13.16 14.62 0.81
N PHE A 404 12.38 13.65 0.30
CA PHE A 404 11.06 13.82 -0.31
C PHE A 404 10.01 13.10 0.54
N HIS A 405 9.11 13.88 1.15
CA HIS A 405 8.06 13.36 2.01
C HIS A 405 6.69 13.63 1.39
N TYR A 406 5.86 12.59 1.34
CA TYR A 406 4.56 12.64 0.68
C TYR A 406 3.44 12.41 1.67
N PHE A 407 2.45 13.31 1.64
CA PHE A 407 1.28 13.25 2.49
C PHE A 407 0.01 13.18 1.65
N GLN A 408 -1.03 12.55 2.19
CA GLN A 408 -2.37 12.62 1.61
C GLN A 408 -2.82 14.09 1.54
N PRO A 409 -3.79 14.45 0.69
CA PRO A 409 -4.18 15.83 0.48
C PRO A 409 -4.46 16.59 1.78
N ILE A 410 -3.81 17.76 1.93
CA ILE A 410 -4.02 18.69 3.04
C ILE A 410 -4.87 19.86 2.53
N ASP A 411 -5.77 20.35 3.38
CA ASP A 411 -6.61 21.51 3.07
C ASP A 411 -5.76 22.79 2.97
N GLU A 412 -5.64 23.32 1.75
CA GLU A 412 -4.91 24.55 1.42
C GLU A 412 -5.49 25.82 2.08
N SER A 413 -6.69 25.76 2.67
CA SER A 413 -7.22 26.90 3.44
C SER A 413 -6.63 27.01 4.85
N GLN A 414 -5.95 25.96 5.33
CA GLN A 414 -5.38 25.92 6.67
C GLN A 414 -3.96 26.51 6.67
N SER A 415 -3.66 27.35 7.66
CA SER A 415 -2.28 27.72 7.92
C SER A 415 -1.54 26.55 8.55
N LEU A 416 -0.28 26.34 8.15
CA LEU A 416 0.55 25.24 8.62
C LEU A 416 1.87 25.73 9.20
N THR A 417 2.23 25.11 10.31
CA THR A 417 3.46 25.31 11.04
C THR A 417 4.26 24.02 11.02
N PHE A 418 5.52 24.10 10.62
CA PHE A 418 6.46 23.01 10.75
C PHE A 418 6.97 22.99 12.19
N LYS A 419 6.84 21.85 12.86
CA LYS A 419 7.36 21.62 14.21
C LYS A 419 8.32 20.44 14.17
N LEU A 420 9.60 20.70 14.40
CA LEU A 420 10.59 19.66 14.51
C LEU A 420 10.27 18.78 15.72
N GLY A 421 10.26 17.47 15.51
CA GLY A 421 10.04 16.48 16.55
C GLY A 421 11.38 16.02 17.13
N SER A 422 11.67 14.75 16.95
CA SER A 422 12.89 14.13 17.47
C SER A 422 14.03 14.20 16.46
N VAL A 423 15.26 14.28 16.97
CA VAL A 423 16.48 14.06 16.19
C VAL A 423 17.09 12.75 16.66
N TYR A 424 17.36 11.84 15.73
CA TYR A 424 17.96 10.55 16.05
C TYR A 424 19.45 10.57 15.68
N THR A 425 20.32 10.21 16.60
CA THR A 425 21.77 10.16 16.38
C THR A 425 22.34 8.78 16.65
N GLU A 426 23.33 8.39 15.87
CA GLU A 426 24.14 7.22 16.14
C GLU A 426 25.15 7.53 17.26
N GLU A 427 25.10 6.77 18.35
CA GLU A 427 26.00 6.88 19.50
C GLU A 427 26.69 5.55 19.80
N THR A 428 27.80 5.58 20.54
CA THR A 428 28.54 4.37 20.90
C THR A 428 27.78 3.51 21.91
N ALA A 429 27.68 2.22 21.62
CA ALA A 429 27.16 1.19 22.52
C ALA A 429 28.27 0.18 22.87
N ALA A 430 28.05 -0.62 23.91
CA ALA A 430 28.99 -1.66 24.32
C ALA A 430 28.27 -2.98 24.64
N LEU A 431 27.08 -3.18 24.08
CA LEU A 431 26.28 -4.39 24.24
C LEU A 431 27.13 -5.63 23.91
N ASN A 432 27.17 -6.57 24.85
CA ASN A 432 27.85 -7.85 24.70
C ASN A 432 27.11 -8.93 25.50
N ALA A 433 26.03 -9.44 24.90
CA ALA A 433 25.21 -10.49 25.48
C ALA A 433 25.78 -11.87 25.15
N LYS A 434 26.32 -12.56 26.17
CA LYS A 434 26.84 -13.93 26.05
C LYS A 434 25.78 -14.93 26.50
N LEU A 435 25.17 -15.60 25.54
CA LEU A 435 24.06 -16.52 25.71
C LEU A 435 24.55 -17.96 25.70
N ASP A 436 24.49 -18.63 26.85
CA ASP A 436 24.73 -20.06 26.96
C ASP A 436 23.53 -20.82 26.37
N THR A 437 23.78 -21.60 25.31
CA THR A 437 22.72 -22.27 24.55
C THR A 437 22.11 -23.45 25.31
N ASP A 438 22.89 -24.15 26.16
CA ASP A 438 22.36 -25.22 27.01
C ASP A 438 21.36 -24.68 28.03
N ARG A 439 21.62 -23.47 28.56
CA ARG A 439 20.69 -22.76 29.46
C ARG A 439 19.42 -22.33 28.73
N LEU A 440 19.56 -21.77 27.53
CA LEU A 440 18.42 -21.41 26.69
C LEU A 440 17.56 -22.64 26.35
N GLU A 441 18.17 -23.77 26.01
CA GLU A 441 17.47 -25.02 25.71
C GLU A 441 16.69 -25.56 26.92
N LYS A 442 17.18 -25.31 28.14
CA LYS A 442 16.49 -25.56 29.41
C LYS A 442 15.44 -24.50 29.74
N LYS A 443 15.13 -23.59 28.81
CA LYS A 443 14.16 -22.49 28.93
C LYS A 443 14.51 -21.47 30.01
N GLU A 444 15.79 -21.38 30.38
CA GLU A 444 16.25 -20.29 31.25
C GLU A 444 16.26 -18.97 30.48
N SER A 445 16.03 -17.87 31.20
CA SER A 445 16.17 -16.52 30.68
C SER A 445 17.56 -15.97 30.97
N ILE A 446 18.14 -15.25 30.01
CA ILE A 446 19.42 -14.56 30.15
C ILE A 446 19.17 -13.07 29.96
N ALA A 447 19.32 -12.29 31.02
CA ALA A 447 19.15 -10.84 31.00
C ALA A 447 20.51 -10.13 30.86
N VAL A 448 20.53 -9.06 30.08
CA VAL A 448 21.70 -8.22 29.81
C VAL A 448 21.25 -6.76 29.82
N ASP A 449 22.09 -5.88 30.36
CA ASP A 449 21.87 -4.44 30.42
C ASP A 449 23.03 -3.74 29.69
N ASP A 450 22.73 -2.75 28.86
CA ASP A 450 23.71 -1.83 28.27
C ASP A 450 23.13 -0.41 28.29
N GLN A 451 23.78 0.49 29.02
CA GLN A 451 23.41 1.91 29.08
C GLN A 451 21.92 2.17 29.36
N GLY A 452 21.30 1.35 30.22
CA GLY A 452 19.88 1.45 30.60
C GLY A 452 18.92 0.63 29.74
N ASP A 453 19.37 0.14 28.58
CA ASP A 453 18.62 -0.80 27.75
C ASP A 453 18.72 -2.21 28.33
N GLN A 454 17.59 -2.85 28.62
CA GLN A 454 17.54 -4.19 29.19
C GLN A 454 16.99 -5.18 28.20
N PHE A 455 17.77 -6.22 27.90
CA PHE A 455 17.40 -7.31 27.01
C PHE A 455 17.30 -8.62 27.78
N THR A 456 16.18 -9.31 27.66
CA THR A 456 15.98 -10.65 28.25
C THR A 456 15.76 -11.67 27.15
N PHE A 457 16.75 -12.53 26.95
CA PHE A 457 16.75 -13.59 25.94
C PHE A 457 16.20 -14.89 26.52
N LYS A 458 15.39 -15.60 25.74
CA LYS A 458 14.82 -16.91 26.10
C LYS A 458 14.63 -17.76 24.85
N LYS A 459 14.61 -19.08 25.00
CA LYS A 459 14.22 -19.97 23.90
C LYS A 459 12.82 -19.59 23.40
N TYR A 460 12.67 -19.50 22.08
CA TYR A 460 11.38 -19.25 21.48
C TYR A 460 10.38 -20.34 21.88
N GLN A 461 9.22 -19.89 22.32
CA GLN A 461 8.07 -20.75 22.57
C GLN A 461 6.96 -20.22 21.70
N LYS A 462 6.53 -21.04 20.74
CA LYS A 462 5.34 -20.75 19.93
C LYS A 462 4.18 -20.58 20.89
N ASP A 463 3.57 -19.41 20.90
CA ASP A 463 2.35 -19.19 21.65
C ASP A 463 1.23 -20.04 21.02
N PRO A 464 0.65 -21.03 21.73
CA PRO A 464 -0.47 -21.81 21.21
C PRO A 464 -1.71 -20.93 20.93
N ASN A 465 -1.74 -19.71 21.48
CA ASN A 465 -2.79 -18.72 21.32
C ASN A 465 -2.43 -17.57 20.37
N ALA A 466 -1.26 -17.57 19.74
CA ALA A 466 -0.96 -16.62 18.67
C ALA A 466 -1.81 -16.93 17.44
N VAL A 467 -2.56 -15.94 16.95
CA VAL A 467 -3.29 -16.03 15.68
C VAL A 467 -2.29 -15.75 14.56
N VAL A 468 -1.57 -16.78 14.13
CA VAL A 468 -0.90 -16.79 12.82
C VAL A 468 -1.31 -18.06 12.11
N ASP A 469 -2.59 -18.11 11.71
CA ASP A 469 -3.16 -19.19 10.90
C ASP A 469 -3.15 -18.80 9.42
N VAL A 470 -1.99 -18.95 8.80
CA VAL A 470 -1.96 -19.41 7.42
C VAL A 470 -1.85 -20.94 7.52
N GLU A 471 -2.84 -21.68 7.05
CA GLU A 471 -2.75 -23.15 6.93
C GLU A 471 -1.48 -23.48 6.12
N GLY A 472 -0.49 -24.11 6.76
CA GLY A 472 0.83 -24.40 6.18
C GLY A 472 2.02 -23.62 6.76
N TYR A 473 1.82 -22.64 7.65
CA TYR A 473 2.92 -21.89 8.29
C TYR A 473 3.52 -22.69 9.48
N ASP A 474 4.38 -23.68 9.17
CA ASP A 474 5.08 -24.54 10.14
C ASP A 474 6.52 -24.07 10.49
N GLY A 475 6.82 -22.79 10.26
CA GLY A 475 8.14 -22.19 10.45
C GLY A 475 8.29 -20.90 9.61
N VAL A 476 9.51 -20.38 9.52
CA VAL A 476 9.83 -19.30 8.57
C VAL A 476 9.90 -19.90 7.16
N HIS A 477 9.30 -19.24 6.18
CA HIS A 477 9.30 -19.69 4.79
C HIS A 477 9.83 -18.62 3.87
N ARG A 478 10.60 -19.04 2.87
CA ARG A 478 10.94 -18.21 1.72
C ARG A 478 9.95 -18.49 0.59
N VAL A 479 9.36 -17.45 0.03
CA VAL A 479 8.59 -17.56 -1.22
C VAL A 479 9.58 -17.64 -2.37
N ASN A 480 9.50 -18.70 -3.15
CA ASN A 480 10.27 -18.90 -4.38
C ASN A 480 9.62 -18.12 -5.53
N ASP A 481 10.38 -17.91 -6.61
CA ASP A 481 9.92 -17.15 -7.79
C ASP A 481 8.68 -17.78 -8.45
N ASP A 482 8.49 -19.09 -8.33
CA ASP A 482 7.32 -19.83 -8.83
C ASP A 482 6.09 -19.76 -7.89
N GLY A 483 6.16 -18.95 -6.83
CA GLY A 483 5.11 -18.82 -5.82
C GLY A 483 5.03 -19.96 -4.82
N SER A 484 5.86 -21.01 -4.97
CA SER A 484 5.99 -22.06 -3.94
C SER A 484 6.73 -21.54 -2.72
N THR A 485 6.55 -22.18 -1.56
CA THR A 485 7.23 -21.80 -0.32
C THR A 485 8.24 -22.86 0.08
N THR A 486 9.49 -22.45 0.31
CA THR A 486 10.52 -23.30 0.93
C THR A 486 10.56 -23.00 2.41
N LYS A 487 10.38 -24.02 3.25
CA LYS A 487 10.61 -23.90 4.68
C LYS A 487 12.09 -23.64 4.95
N LEU A 488 12.39 -22.60 5.74
CA LEU A 488 13.73 -22.31 6.21
C LEU A 488 13.97 -23.06 7.51
N GLU A 489 15.07 -23.81 7.54
CA GLU A 489 15.57 -24.45 8.76
C GLU A 489 16.43 -23.46 9.54
N GLY A 490 16.26 -23.39 10.85
CA GLY A 490 17.01 -22.44 11.66
C GLY A 490 16.64 -22.46 13.14
N TYR A 491 17.26 -21.57 13.91
CA TYR A 491 17.03 -21.44 15.34
C TYR A 491 16.26 -20.18 15.68
N HIS A 492 15.19 -20.31 16.47
CA HIS A 492 14.41 -19.19 16.98
C HIS A 492 14.83 -18.80 18.40
N LEU A 493 15.25 -17.56 18.56
CA LEU A 493 15.58 -16.94 19.84
C LEU A 493 14.59 -15.82 20.14
N SER A 494 13.82 -15.94 21.22
CA SER A 494 12.96 -14.84 21.68
C SER A 494 13.75 -13.87 22.54
N PHE A 495 13.38 -12.60 22.49
CA PHE A 495 13.81 -11.65 23.50
C PHE A 495 12.75 -10.59 23.77
N GLU A 496 12.83 -10.05 24.98
CA GLU A 496 12.15 -8.83 25.39
C GLU A 496 13.19 -7.72 25.52
N GLY A 497 12.93 -6.55 24.96
CA GLY A 497 13.79 -5.38 25.06
C GLY A 497 13.06 -4.24 25.75
N LYS A 498 13.54 -3.77 26.91
CA LYS A 498 13.07 -2.56 27.57
C LYS A 498 14.12 -1.48 27.33
N LEU A 499 13.83 -0.59 26.40
CA LEU A 499 14.77 0.45 26.00
C LEU A 499 14.75 1.60 27.00
N ASP A 500 15.90 2.20 27.23
CA ASP A 500 16.03 3.44 27.99
C ASP A 500 15.16 4.55 27.35
N PRO A 501 14.62 5.53 28.11
CA PRO A 501 13.72 6.55 27.55
C PRO A 501 14.34 7.39 26.43
N ASP A 502 15.66 7.48 26.38
CA ASP A 502 16.41 8.20 25.36
C ASP A 502 16.88 7.27 24.22
N THR A 503 16.77 5.96 24.35
CA THR A 503 17.06 5.03 23.26
C THR A 503 15.93 5.04 22.24
N ALA A 504 16.26 5.28 20.98
CA ALA A 504 15.28 5.29 19.91
C ALA A 504 14.73 3.89 19.65
N ALA A 505 13.41 3.74 19.60
CA ALA A 505 12.72 2.52 19.16
C ALA A 505 12.79 2.34 17.64
N MET A 506 14.00 2.43 17.10
CA MET A 506 14.34 2.08 15.73
C MET A 506 14.57 0.58 15.65
N THR A 507 14.75 0.01 14.47
CA THR A 507 15.20 -1.39 14.33
C THR A 507 16.49 -1.59 15.12
N PRO A 508 16.45 -1.99 16.41
CA PRO A 508 17.57 -1.84 17.34
C PRO A 508 18.72 -2.79 16.96
N PHE A 509 18.39 -3.78 16.13
CA PHE A 509 19.23 -4.87 15.70
C PHE A 509 19.96 -4.55 14.40
N GLU A 510 19.77 -3.37 13.81
CA GLU A 510 20.54 -2.93 12.63
C GLU A 510 22.05 -2.93 12.92
N TYR A 511 22.43 -2.71 14.18
CA TYR A 511 23.83 -2.73 14.63
C TYR A 511 24.22 -4.02 15.36
N TRP A 512 23.34 -5.02 15.45
CA TRP A 512 23.64 -6.25 16.17
C TRP A 512 24.44 -7.18 15.28
N THR A 513 25.55 -7.66 15.81
CA THR A 513 26.29 -8.80 15.26
C THR A 513 26.03 -10.00 16.13
N ILE A 514 25.73 -11.15 15.52
CA ILE A 514 25.58 -12.41 16.22
C ILE A 514 26.74 -13.32 15.82
N SER A 515 27.46 -13.85 16.82
CA SER A 515 28.57 -14.79 16.61
C SER A 515 28.57 -15.93 17.64
N ASP A 516 29.42 -16.93 17.45
CA ASP A 516 29.65 -17.98 18.45
C ASP A 516 30.97 -17.83 19.22
N GLU A 517 31.26 -18.75 20.15
CA GLU A 517 32.51 -18.77 20.93
C GLU A 517 33.77 -18.95 20.09
N THR A 518 33.65 -19.41 18.85
CA THR A 518 34.77 -19.58 17.91
C THR A 518 35.02 -18.32 17.08
N GLY A 519 34.12 -17.34 17.16
CA GLY A 519 34.14 -16.10 16.38
C GLY A 519 33.44 -16.23 15.01
N LYS A 520 32.75 -17.35 14.73
CA LYS A 520 31.94 -17.48 13.52
C LYS A 520 30.76 -16.51 13.62
N LYS A 521 30.58 -15.66 12.62
CA LYS A 521 29.46 -14.73 12.52
C LYS A 521 28.29 -15.36 11.78
N TYR A 522 27.08 -15.05 12.22
CA TYR A 522 25.83 -15.39 11.55
C TYR A 522 25.31 -14.16 10.81
N VAL A 523 25.14 -14.28 9.49
CA VAL A 523 24.74 -13.17 8.61
C VAL A 523 23.31 -13.32 8.07
N ASP A 524 22.83 -14.57 7.97
CA ASP A 524 21.46 -14.88 7.58
C ASP A 524 20.58 -14.86 8.84
N VAL A 525 20.13 -13.66 9.21
CA VAL A 525 19.40 -13.38 10.45
C VAL A 525 18.18 -12.54 10.16
N ASP A 526 17.00 -13.07 10.50
CA ASP A 526 15.76 -12.31 10.45
C ASP A 526 15.35 -11.83 11.85
N TYR A 527 14.76 -10.64 11.89
CA TYR A 527 14.22 -10.04 13.11
C TYR A 527 12.72 -9.81 12.96
N TYR A 528 11.94 -10.41 13.85
CA TYR A 528 10.49 -10.32 13.90
C TYR A 528 10.08 -9.56 15.15
N ILE A 529 9.44 -8.41 14.98
CA ILE A 529 8.88 -7.61 16.08
C ILE A 529 7.41 -7.94 16.19
N HIS A 530 7.04 -8.61 17.28
CA HIS A 530 5.65 -9.01 17.54
C HIS A 530 4.88 -7.88 18.20
N LYS A 531 5.52 -7.21 19.16
CA LYS A 531 4.89 -6.20 20.01
C LYS A 531 5.83 -5.04 20.28
N THR A 532 5.22 -3.86 20.36
CA THR A 532 5.86 -2.63 20.85
C THR A 532 4.83 -1.93 21.72
N GLU A 533 5.20 -1.70 22.98
CA GLU A 533 4.41 -0.93 23.94
C GLU A 533 5.27 0.20 24.51
N TYR A 534 4.62 1.18 25.10
CA TYR A 534 5.29 2.26 25.82
C TYR A 534 4.84 2.30 27.26
N GLU A 535 5.78 2.20 28.18
CA GLU A 535 5.54 2.34 29.62
C GLU A 535 6.50 3.39 30.18
N ASN A 536 5.96 4.47 30.77
CA ASN A 536 6.75 5.56 31.35
C ASN A 536 7.80 6.15 30.37
N GLY A 537 7.45 6.27 29.09
CA GLY A 537 8.33 6.80 28.04
C GLY A 537 9.39 5.82 27.52
N ARG A 538 9.41 4.57 28.02
CA ARG A 538 10.29 3.50 27.56
C ARG A 538 9.58 2.62 26.56
N ALA A 539 10.24 2.29 25.46
CA ALA A 539 9.74 1.31 24.52
C ALA A 539 10.01 -0.11 25.05
N ILE A 540 8.97 -0.92 25.08
CA ILE A 540 9.02 -2.34 25.44
C ILE A 540 8.74 -3.14 24.18
N LEU A 541 9.69 -3.97 23.78
CA LEU A 541 9.69 -4.77 22.57
C LEU A 541 9.55 -6.25 22.92
N GLU A 542 8.64 -6.95 22.25
CA GLU A 542 8.63 -8.41 22.23
C GLU A 542 8.94 -8.88 20.81
N SER A 543 10.00 -9.67 20.68
CA SER A 543 10.59 -9.95 19.38
C SER A 543 11.19 -11.36 19.30
N THR A 544 11.53 -11.78 18.08
CA THR A 544 12.21 -13.04 17.79
C THR A 544 13.30 -12.82 16.76
N ILE A 545 14.44 -13.43 17.00
CA ILE A 545 15.56 -13.55 16.08
C ILE A 545 15.48 -14.95 15.48
N PHE A 546 15.55 -15.06 14.17
CA PHE A 546 15.66 -16.33 13.47
C PHE A 546 17.05 -16.43 12.82
N LEU A 547 17.84 -17.40 13.26
CA LEU A 547 19.16 -17.71 12.73
C LEU A 547 19.00 -18.79 11.67
N GLU A 548 19.06 -18.41 10.40
CA GLU A 548 18.90 -19.34 9.29
C GLU A 548 20.05 -20.37 9.25
N ASN A 549 19.73 -21.56 8.77
CA ASN A 549 20.67 -22.67 8.55
C ASN A 549 21.44 -23.12 9.82
N LEU A 550 20.97 -22.74 11.01
CA LEU A 550 21.55 -23.14 12.28
C LEU A 550 20.87 -24.40 12.83
N THR A 551 21.33 -25.57 12.37
CA THR A 551 20.77 -26.88 12.77
C THR A 551 21.39 -27.45 14.04
N THR A 552 22.61 -27.01 14.40
CA THR A 552 23.29 -27.36 15.65
C THR A 552 23.69 -26.08 16.37
N LEU A 553 23.23 -25.91 17.61
CA LEU A 553 23.60 -24.75 18.42
C LEU A 553 25.08 -24.80 18.82
N PRO A 554 25.80 -23.66 18.72
CA PRO A 554 27.13 -23.56 19.33
C PRO A 554 27.01 -23.59 20.86
N LYS A 555 28.12 -23.67 21.60
CA LYS A 555 28.05 -23.62 23.06
C LYS A 555 27.57 -22.26 23.57
N GLN A 556 27.91 -21.20 22.84
CA GLN A 556 27.54 -19.85 23.19
C GLN A 556 27.17 -19.07 21.93
N LEU A 557 26.07 -18.30 22.02
CA LEU A 557 25.78 -17.23 21.09
C LEU A 557 26.19 -15.91 21.74
N ILE A 558 26.79 -15.02 20.97
CA ILE A 558 27.26 -13.71 21.41
C ILE A 558 26.56 -12.67 20.54
N ILE A 559 25.72 -11.85 21.15
CA ILE A 559 25.09 -10.70 20.48
C ILE A 559 25.84 -9.45 20.93
N SER A 560 26.47 -8.76 20.00
CA SER A 560 27.22 -7.54 20.30
C SER A 560 26.78 -6.37 19.45
N SER A 561 26.91 -5.17 20.01
CA SER A 561 26.70 -3.94 19.27
C SER A 561 27.64 -2.84 19.76
N GLU A 562 28.28 -2.16 18.81
CA GLU A 562 29.17 -1.02 19.09
C GLU A 562 28.44 0.32 18.96
N LYS A 563 27.17 0.30 18.53
CA LYS A 563 26.39 1.48 18.19
C LYS A 563 24.94 1.31 18.63
N ARG A 564 24.31 2.42 18.97
CA ARG A 564 22.86 2.52 19.20
C ARG A 564 22.31 3.81 18.61
N MET A 565 21.00 3.85 18.39
CA MET A 565 20.30 5.07 18.04
C MET A 565 19.72 5.71 19.29
N VAL A 566 20.01 7.00 19.49
CA VAL A 566 19.49 7.81 20.60
C VAL A 566 18.48 8.82 20.05
N GLU A 567 17.34 8.96 20.72
CA GLU A 567 16.26 9.90 20.42
C GLU A 567 16.43 11.19 21.25
N HIS A 568 16.79 12.29 20.59
CA HIS A 568 16.85 13.62 21.20
C HIS A 568 15.51 14.33 21.04
N LYS A 569 14.73 14.44 22.12
CA LYS A 569 13.38 15.05 22.14
C LYS A 569 13.38 16.56 22.38
N ASN A 570 14.49 17.12 22.86
CA ASN A 570 14.59 18.51 23.29
C ASN A 570 14.98 19.47 22.15
N VAL A 571 14.33 19.34 21.00
CA VAL A 571 14.62 20.20 19.84
C VAL A 571 13.45 21.14 19.59
N GLU A 572 13.59 22.38 20.06
CA GLU A 572 12.57 23.41 19.89
C GLU A 572 12.80 24.18 18.60
N TRP A 573 12.29 23.66 17.48
CA TRP A 573 12.19 24.41 16.25
C TRP A 573 10.78 24.35 15.68
N GLU A 574 10.10 25.50 15.71
CA GLU A 574 8.77 25.68 15.17
C GLU A 574 8.79 26.90 14.24
N VAL A 575 8.28 26.75 13.02
CA VAL A 575 8.26 27.83 12.03
C VAL A 575 7.00 27.77 11.17
N PRO A 576 6.27 28.90 11.01
CA PRO A 576 5.19 28.97 10.03
C PRO A 576 5.73 28.72 8.63
N ILE A 577 5.16 27.75 7.92
CA ILE A 577 5.60 27.36 6.58
C ILE A 577 4.57 27.66 5.50
N TYR A 578 3.30 27.82 5.89
CA TYR A 578 2.23 28.07 4.96
C TYR A 578 1.12 28.89 5.62
N THR A 579 0.61 29.89 4.90
CA THR A 579 -0.56 30.67 5.32
C THR A 579 -1.69 30.32 4.37
N GLY A 580 -2.73 29.68 4.91
CA GLY A 580 -3.91 29.31 4.14
C GLY A 580 -4.58 30.54 3.53
N LYS A 581 -5.16 30.38 2.34
CA LYS A 581 -5.84 31.46 1.61
C LYS A 581 -7.33 31.23 1.45
#